data_AF-A0A2T2S5Z5-F1
#
_entry.id   AF-A0A2T2S5Z5-F1
#
_cell.length_a   1.000
_cell.length_b   1.000
_cell.length_c   1.000
_cell.angle_alpha   90.00
_cell.angle_beta   90.00
_cell.angle_gamma   90.00
#
_symmetry.space_group_name_H-M   'P 1'
#
loop_
_entity.id
_entity.type
_entity.pdbx_description
1 polymer ?
#
loop_
_entity_poly.entity_id
_entity_poly.type
_entity_poly.pdbx_seq_one_letter_code
_entity_poly.pdbx_strand_id
1 'polypeptide(L)'
;MKTAWRLVRKKHASDAFSGEGARLFGGRWNSKGTAVCYLADSPALCQLEVLANTRDYHQLAGRVLFHVQFAEKHLTALPEEEMPSDWAARPPQAASKQVGDRWAREARSLVLRVPSALDPHGANYLLNPQHPAFPGEVEISEGEPYAIDPRLTEWT
;
A
#
# COMPACT_ATOMS: atom_id res chain seq x y z
N MET A 1 3.89 15.61 -10.45
CA MET A 1 3.39 15.07 -9.17
C MET A 1 2.74 13.72 -9.45
N LYS A 2 2.92 12.75 -8.56
CA LYS A 2 2.20 11.47 -8.61
C LYS A 2 1.16 11.43 -7.51
N THR A 3 0.04 10.80 -7.79
CA THR A 3 -1.03 10.54 -6.82
C THR A 3 -1.08 9.04 -6.55
N ALA A 4 -1.17 8.66 -5.28
CA ALA A 4 -1.41 7.31 -4.82
C ALA A 4 -2.58 7.31 -3.83
N TRP A 5 -3.19 6.15 -3.61
CA TRP A 5 -4.39 6.04 -2.78
C TRP A 5 -4.19 5.02 -1.67
N ARG A 6 -4.79 5.27 -0.50
CA ARG A 6 -4.74 4.35 0.63
C ARG A 6 -6.12 4.24 1.27
N LEU A 7 -6.60 3.01 1.40
CA LEU A 7 -7.90 2.69 1.97
C LEU A 7 -7.75 1.96 3.32
N VAL A 8 -8.14 2.62 4.41
CA VAL A 8 -7.99 2.10 5.79
C VAL A 8 -9.33 2.02 6.51
N ARG A 9 -9.41 1.22 7.58
CA ARG A 9 -10.58 1.27 8.47
C ARG A 9 -10.60 2.61 9.20
N LYS A 10 -11.79 3.20 9.41
CA LYS A 10 -11.94 4.50 10.08
C LYS A 10 -11.24 4.58 11.44
N LYS A 11 -11.25 3.49 12.22
CA LYS A 11 -10.54 3.40 13.52
C LYS A 11 -9.01 3.54 13.43
N HIS A 12 -8.44 3.40 12.24
CA HIS A 12 -7.01 3.54 11.95
C HIS A 12 -6.72 4.76 11.06
N ALA A 13 -7.66 5.71 10.96
CA ALA A 13 -7.47 6.90 10.14
C ALA A 13 -6.40 7.84 10.73
N SER A 14 -6.35 7.97 12.07
CA SER A 14 -5.41 8.87 12.76
C SER A 14 -3.94 8.41 12.66
N ASP A 15 -3.69 7.11 12.51
CA ASP A 15 -2.37 6.50 12.40
C ASP A 15 -2.15 5.87 11.01
N ALA A 16 -2.96 6.26 10.01
CA ALA A 16 -3.02 5.63 8.69
C ALA A 16 -1.65 5.56 8.01
N PHE A 17 -0.78 6.53 8.25
CA PHE A 17 0.54 6.66 7.64
C PHE A 17 1.72 6.37 8.58
N SER A 18 1.47 5.76 9.74
CA SER A 18 2.53 5.32 10.67
C SER A 18 3.30 4.07 10.19
N GLY A 19 2.69 3.28 9.32
CA GLY A 19 3.19 1.95 8.93
C GLY A 19 2.99 0.85 9.99
N GLU A 20 2.31 1.16 11.10
CA GLU A 20 2.21 0.26 12.26
C GLU A 20 1.53 -1.07 11.94
N GLY A 21 0.43 -1.05 11.17
CA GLY A 21 -0.25 -2.28 10.77
C GLY A 21 0.66 -3.22 9.98
N ALA A 22 1.44 -2.69 9.03
CA ALA A 22 2.40 -3.50 8.28
C ALA A 22 3.54 -3.99 9.17
N ARG A 23 3.99 -3.18 10.14
CA ARG A 23 5.01 -3.56 11.12
C ARG A 23 4.58 -4.74 11.97
N LEU A 24 3.33 -4.76 12.45
CA LEU A 24 2.81 -5.81 13.33
C LEU A 24 2.53 -7.12 12.60
N PHE A 25 1.94 -7.05 11.40
CA PHE A 25 1.43 -8.23 10.70
C PHE A 25 2.30 -8.68 9.52
N GLY A 26 3.18 -7.81 9.02
CA GLY A 26 3.90 -8.00 7.76
C GLY A 26 2.98 -7.84 6.54
N GLY A 27 3.58 -7.88 5.37
CA GLY A 27 2.88 -7.81 4.08
C GLY A 27 3.63 -8.54 2.99
N ARG A 28 3.29 -8.30 1.72
CA ARG A 28 4.02 -8.91 0.60
C ARG A 28 5.47 -8.41 0.52
N TRP A 29 5.67 -7.14 0.82
CA TRP A 29 6.93 -6.42 0.66
C TRP A 29 7.54 -5.97 1.99
N ASN A 30 7.13 -6.55 3.12
CA ASN A 30 7.76 -6.28 4.41
C ASN A 30 7.56 -7.44 5.39
N SER A 31 8.58 -7.68 6.22
CA SER A 31 8.52 -8.57 7.36
C SER A 31 7.86 -7.88 8.56
N LYS A 32 7.44 -8.70 9.54
CA LYS A 32 7.09 -8.17 10.86
C LYS A 32 8.30 -7.43 11.45
N GLY A 33 8.07 -6.26 12.01
CA GLY A 33 9.11 -5.37 12.52
C GLY A 33 9.48 -4.21 11.59
N THR A 34 9.17 -4.30 10.28
CA THR A 34 9.43 -3.22 9.32
C THR A 34 8.15 -2.40 9.05
N ALA A 35 8.18 -1.11 9.36
CA ALA A 35 7.06 -0.19 9.10
C ALA A 35 7.03 0.27 7.65
N VAL A 36 5.91 0.04 6.96
CA VAL A 36 5.68 0.46 5.57
C VAL A 36 4.20 0.82 5.40
N CYS A 37 3.91 1.87 4.64
CA CYS A 37 2.54 2.18 4.23
C CYS A 37 2.31 1.69 2.81
N TYR A 38 1.32 0.80 2.64
CA TYR A 38 0.88 0.36 1.31
C TYR A 38 -0.15 1.33 0.75
N LEU A 39 0.09 1.75 -0.49
CA LEU A 39 -0.82 2.53 -1.31
C LEU A 39 -0.99 1.82 -2.65
N ALA A 40 -2.00 2.22 -3.40
CA ALA A 40 -2.26 1.77 -4.76
C ALA A 40 -2.22 2.95 -5.73
N ASP A 41 -2.16 2.67 -7.03
CA ASP A 41 -2.29 3.62 -8.13
C ASP A 41 -3.73 3.91 -8.57
N SER A 42 -4.70 3.38 -7.83
CA SER A 42 -6.10 3.75 -7.99
C SER A 42 -6.92 3.41 -6.73
N PRO A 43 -8.06 4.09 -6.50
CA PRO A 43 -9.03 3.66 -5.50
C PRO A 43 -9.60 2.27 -5.78
N ALA A 44 -9.73 1.90 -7.06
CA ALA A 44 -10.20 0.58 -7.49
C ALA A 44 -9.22 -0.53 -7.06
N LEU A 45 -7.91 -0.32 -7.24
CA LEU A 45 -6.92 -1.28 -6.78
C LEU A 45 -6.86 -1.37 -5.24
N CYS A 46 -7.02 -0.25 -4.52
CA CYS A 46 -7.22 -0.27 -3.06
C CYS A 46 -8.38 -1.19 -2.64
N GLN A 47 -9.52 -1.09 -3.34
CA GLN A 47 -10.68 -1.94 -3.10
C GLN A 47 -10.36 -3.41 -3.35
N LEU A 48 -9.73 -3.71 -4.49
CA LEU A 48 -9.35 -5.08 -4.89
C LEU A 48 -8.41 -5.72 -3.87
N GLU A 49 -7.43 -4.99 -3.35
CA GLU A 49 -6.51 -5.46 -2.30
C GLU A 49 -7.25 -5.79 -1.00
N VAL A 50 -8.24 -4.99 -0.59
CA VAL A 50 -9.06 -5.33 0.58
C VAL A 50 -9.83 -6.62 0.34
N LEU A 51 -10.53 -6.72 -0.79
CA LEU A 51 -11.38 -7.87 -1.11
C LEU A 51 -10.57 -9.17 -1.25
N ALA A 52 -9.41 -9.13 -1.90
CA ALA A 52 -8.56 -10.30 -2.08
C ALA A 52 -7.96 -10.82 -0.77
N ASN A 53 -7.74 -9.93 0.20
CA ASN A 53 -7.19 -10.25 1.51
C ASN A 53 -8.26 -10.73 2.50
N THR A 54 -9.47 -10.18 2.44
CA THR A 54 -10.55 -10.56 3.38
C THR A 54 -11.51 -11.60 2.84
N ARG A 55 -11.66 -11.68 1.52
CA ARG A 55 -12.68 -12.49 0.83
C ARG A 55 -14.11 -12.17 1.29
N ASP A 56 -14.36 -10.92 1.69
CA ASP A 56 -15.62 -10.45 2.25
C ASP A 56 -15.84 -8.96 1.90
N TYR A 57 -16.91 -8.68 1.14
CA TYR A 57 -17.29 -7.34 0.70
C TYR A 57 -17.70 -6.42 1.86
N HIS A 58 -18.27 -6.97 2.94
CA HIS A 58 -18.64 -6.18 4.11
C HIS A 58 -17.41 -5.55 4.77
N GLN A 59 -16.21 -6.09 4.51
CA GLN A 59 -14.96 -5.50 5.02
C GLN A 59 -14.58 -4.20 4.33
N LEU A 60 -15.24 -3.78 3.24
CA LEU A 60 -15.07 -2.45 2.66
C LEU A 60 -15.80 -1.38 3.49
N ALA A 61 -16.77 -1.76 4.32
CA ALA A 61 -17.60 -0.82 5.06
C ALA A 61 -16.83 -0.15 6.19
N GLY A 62 -17.18 1.10 6.50
CA GLY A 62 -16.54 1.87 7.57
C GLY A 62 -15.07 2.19 7.29
N ARG A 63 -14.71 2.33 6.02
CA ARG A 63 -13.36 2.72 5.57
C ARG A 63 -13.28 4.17 5.17
N VAL A 64 -12.05 4.65 5.17
CA VAL A 64 -11.66 6.00 4.80
C VAL A 64 -10.61 5.90 3.71
N LEU A 65 -10.81 6.64 2.63
CA LEU A 65 -9.90 6.74 1.51
C LEU A 65 -9.09 8.04 1.64
N PHE A 66 -7.79 7.90 1.47
CA PHE A 66 -6.86 9.02 1.34
C PHE A 66 -6.30 9.00 -0.08
N HIS A 67 -6.13 10.17 -0.68
CA HIS A 67 -5.14 10.36 -1.73
C HIS A 67 -3.88 11.02 -1.17
N VAL A 68 -2.74 10.65 -1.74
CA VAL A 68 -1.41 11.06 -1.30
C VAL A 68 -0.64 11.53 -2.51
N GLN A 69 -0.03 12.72 -2.42
CA GLN A 69 0.74 13.31 -3.50
C GLN A 69 2.21 13.46 -3.12
N PHE A 70 3.09 13.17 -4.07
CA PHE A 70 4.54 13.31 -3.92
C PHE A 70 5.18 13.61 -5.29
N ALA A 71 6.37 14.22 -5.26
CA ALA A 71 7.13 14.49 -6.48
C ALA A 71 7.76 13.20 -7.07
N GLU A 72 7.88 13.12 -8.39
CA GLU A 72 8.45 11.93 -9.07
C GLU A 72 9.91 11.65 -8.69
N LYS A 73 10.67 12.68 -8.28
CA LYS A 73 12.04 12.55 -7.75
C LYS A 73 12.14 11.62 -6.52
N HIS A 74 11.03 11.43 -5.80
CA HIS A 74 10.94 10.60 -4.60
C HIS A 74 10.50 9.17 -4.87
N LEU A 75 10.14 8.88 -6.12
CA LEU A 75 9.63 7.59 -6.56
C LEU A 75 10.75 6.80 -7.23
N THR A 76 10.95 5.58 -6.78
CA THR A 76 11.82 4.60 -7.44
C THR A 76 10.99 3.38 -7.81
N ALA A 77 11.13 2.86 -9.02
CA ALA A 77 10.56 1.56 -9.37
C ALA A 77 11.50 0.45 -8.91
N LEU A 78 10.95 -0.64 -8.36
CA LEU A 78 11.75 -1.82 -8.07
C LEU A 78 12.35 -2.36 -9.39
N PRO A 79 13.69 -2.47 -9.51
CA PRO A 79 14.31 -3.01 -10.72
C PRO A 79 13.86 -4.45 -10.98
N GLU A 80 13.75 -4.83 -12.24
CA GLU A 80 13.33 -6.18 -12.64
C GLU A 80 14.31 -7.25 -12.14
N GLU A 81 15.60 -6.91 -12.09
CA GLU A 81 16.66 -7.78 -11.61
C GLU A 81 16.62 -8.01 -10.09
N GLU A 82 16.00 -7.10 -9.34
CA GLU A 82 15.77 -7.24 -7.90
C GLU A 82 14.43 -7.94 -7.59
N MET A 83 13.62 -8.25 -8.61
CA MET A 83 12.31 -8.89 -8.46
C MET A 83 12.48 -10.41 -8.22
N PRO A 84 12.06 -10.95 -7.06
CA PRO A 84 12.09 -12.40 -6.84
C PRO A 84 11.14 -13.11 -7.80
N SER A 85 11.52 -14.27 -8.36
CA SER A 85 10.67 -14.99 -9.32
C SER A 85 9.32 -15.44 -8.74
N ASP A 86 9.22 -15.60 -7.42
CA ASP A 86 8.04 -15.99 -6.67
C ASP A 86 7.32 -14.81 -5.98
N TRP A 87 7.64 -13.55 -6.34
CA TRP A 87 7.13 -12.36 -5.65
C TRP A 87 5.60 -12.30 -5.57
N ALA A 88 4.92 -12.81 -6.61
CA ALA A 88 3.46 -12.82 -6.74
C ALA A 88 2.79 -14.03 -6.07
N ALA A 89 3.55 -14.99 -5.54
CA ALA A 89 3.01 -16.20 -4.93
C ALA A 89 2.08 -15.90 -3.74
N ARG A 90 1.16 -16.85 -3.47
CA ARG A 90 0.26 -16.82 -2.32
C ARG A 90 0.44 -18.12 -1.51
N PRO A 91 0.88 -18.05 -0.24
CA PRO A 91 1.15 -16.86 0.56
C PRO A 91 2.40 -16.06 0.09
N PRO A 92 2.55 -14.78 0.49
CA PRO A 92 3.76 -14.02 0.18
C PRO A 92 5.02 -14.65 0.78
N GLN A 93 6.07 -14.73 -0.04
CA GLN A 93 7.31 -15.44 0.28
C GLN A 93 8.33 -14.54 0.98
N ALA A 94 9.36 -15.16 1.57
CA ALA A 94 10.40 -14.44 2.30
C ALA A 94 11.21 -13.48 1.41
N ALA A 95 11.44 -13.86 0.14
CA ALA A 95 12.28 -13.09 -0.76
C ALA A 95 11.72 -11.68 -1.04
N SER A 96 10.42 -11.56 -1.36
CA SER A 96 9.79 -10.24 -1.60
C SER A 96 9.74 -9.38 -0.33
N LYS A 97 9.56 -9.99 0.85
CA LYS A 97 9.65 -9.29 2.13
C LYS A 97 11.04 -8.71 2.35
N GLN A 98 12.10 -9.49 2.11
CA GLN A 98 13.49 -9.05 2.29
C GLN A 98 13.87 -7.89 1.38
N VAL A 99 13.37 -7.89 0.13
CA VAL A 99 13.55 -6.76 -0.80
C VAL A 99 13.01 -5.47 -0.21
N GLY A 100 11.75 -5.47 0.23
CA GLY A 100 11.15 -4.26 0.80
C GLY A 100 11.68 -3.91 2.20
N ASP A 101 12.08 -4.89 3.01
CA ASP A 101 12.78 -4.65 4.28
C ASP A 101 14.11 -3.91 4.07
N ARG A 102 14.89 -4.34 3.08
CA ARG A 102 16.15 -3.70 2.71
C ARG A 102 15.90 -2.28 2.20
N TRP A 103 14.96 -2.10 1.28
CA TRP A 103 14.58 -0.78 0.77
C TRP A 103 14.17 0.19 1.90
N ALA A 104 13.31 -0.26 2.82
CA ALA A 104 12.83 0.57 3.92
C ALA A 104 13.94 0.93 4.91
N ARG A 105 14.77 -0.05 5.31
CA ARG A 105 15.88 0.14 6.26
C ARG A 105 16.97 1.07 5.74
N GLU A 106 17.31 0.93 4.46
CA GLU A 106 18.34 1.77 3.82
C GLU A 106 17.80 3.14 3.39
N ALA A 107 16.49 3.38 3.57
CA ALA A 107 15.82 4.61 3.14
C ALA A 107 16.17 4.99 1.69
N ARG A 108 16.23 4.00 0.77
CA ARG A 108 16.71 4.19 -0.62
C ARG A 108 15.88 5.20 -1.40
N SER A 109 14.60 5.28 -1.10
CA SER A 109 13.68 6.29 -1.61
C SER A 109 12.54 6.48 -0.61
N LEU A 110 11.81 7.59 -0.75
CA LEU A 110 10.60 7.85 0.02
C LEU A 110 9.46 6.91 -0.42
N VAL A 111 9.35 6.65 -1.73
CA VAL A 111 8.34 5.76 -2.30
C VAL A 111 8.98 4.72 -3.22
N LEU A 112 8.58 3.45 -3.06
CA LEU A 112 8.90 2.36 -3.99
C LEU A 112 7.65 1.95 -4.77
N ARG A 113 7.73 1.97 -6.10
CA ARG A 113 6.71 1.37 -6.97
C ARG A 113 7.00 -0.11 -7.15
N VAL A 114 5.99 -0.94 -6.89
CA VAL A 114 6.01 -2.39 -7.10
C VAL A 114 4.77 -2.82 -7.89
N PRO A 115 4.85 -3.90 -8.69
CA PRO A 115 3.69 -4.41 -9.42
C PRO A 115 2.60 -4.88 -8.44
N SER A 116 1.34 -4.77 -8.85
CA SER A 116 0.24 -5.45 -8.15
C SER A 116 0.21 -6.93 -8.52
N ALA A 117 0.01 -7.79 -7.53
CA ALA A 117 -0.22 -9.22 -7.77
C ALA A 117 -1.67 -9.52 -8.20
N LEU A 118 -2.57 -8.53 -8.14
CA LEU A 118 -4.00 -8.66 -8.44
C LEU A 118 -4.37 -8.03 -9.78
N ASP A 119 -3.68 -6.97 -10.17
CA ASP A 119 -3.88 -6.27 -11.45
C ASP A 119 -2.54 -6.18 -12.21
N PRO A 120 -2.35 -6.91 -13.32
CA PRO A 120 -1.14 -6.85 -14.14
C PRO A 120 -0.82 -5.46 -14.69
N HIS A 121 -1.82 -4.58 -14.80
CA HIS A 121 -1.65 -3.20 -15.26
C HIS A 121 -1.55 -2.20 -14.11
N GLY A 122 -1.84 -2.64 -12.88
CA GLY A 122 -1.82 -1.83 -11.67
C GLY A 122 -0.50 -1.88 -10.92
N ALA A 123 -0.24 -0.85 -10.14
CA ALA A 123 0.91 -0.73 -9.26
C ALA A 123 0.51 -0.41 -7.83
N ASN A 124 1.22 -1.05 -6.91
CA ASN A 124 1.22 -0.64 -5.51
C ASN A 124 2.43 0.27 -5.26
N TYR A 125 2.28 1.17 -4.30
CA TYR A 125 3.35 2.00 -3.79
C TYR A 125 3.61 1.67 -2.33
N LEU A 126 4.87 1.49 -1.99
CA LEU A 126 5.32 1.41 -0.61
C LEU A 126 5.84 2.78 -0.23
N LEU A 127 5.25 3.40 0.78
CA LEU A 127 5.70 4.66 1.35
C LEU A 127 6.43 4.37 2.65
N ASN A 128 7.66 4.89 2.78
CA ASN A 128 8.49 4.69 3.94
C ASN A 128 8.24 5.82 4.97
N PRO A 129 7.51 5.55 6.07
CA PRO A 129 7.21 6.58 7.08
C PRO A 129 8.44 7.01 7.89
N GLN A 130 9.55 6.26 7.80
CA GLN A 130 10.81 6.58 8.49
C GLN A 130 11.80 7.32 7.58
N HIS A 131 11.47 7.53 6.31
CA HIS A 131 12.36 8.24 5.39
C HIS A 131 12.45 9.73 5.78
N PRO A 132 13.65 10.36 5.82
CA PRO A 132 13.81 11.74 6.29
C PRO A 132 12.97 12.78 5.54
N ALA A 133 12.70 12.54 4.25
CA ALA A 133 11.87 13.42 3.43
C ALA A 133 10.36 13.31 3.71
N PHE A 134 9.89 12.28 4.42
CA PHE A 134 8.46 12.01 4.59
C PHE A 134 7.66 13.21 5.15
N PRO A 135 8.09 13.91 6.22
CA PRO A 135 7.30 14.98 6.82
C PRO A 135 7.11 16.21 5.92
N GLY A 136 7.96 16.43 4.92
CA GLY A 136 7.97 17.66 4.12
C GLY A 136 7.68 17.47 2.63
N GLU A 137 7.70 16.24 2.13
CA GLU A 137 7.63 15.96 0.69
C GLU A 137 6.43 15.06 0.31
N VAL A 138 5.55 14.79 1.28
CA VAL A 138 4.30 14.04 1.10
C VAL A 138 3.12 14.91 1.50
N GLU A 139 2.21 15.13 0.57
CA GLU A 139 0.94 15.78 0.83
C GLU A 139 -0.13 14.70 1.01
N ILE A 140 -0.78 14.70 2.17
CA ILE A 140 -1.82 13.73 2.53
C ILE A 140 -3.13 14.49 2.64
N SER A 141 -4.13 14.07 1.86
CA SER A 141 -5.48 14.64 1.94
C SER A 141 -6.16 14.37 3.27
N GLU A 142 -7.24 15.10 3.53
CA GLU A 142 -8.21 14.65 4.52
C GLU A 142 -8.80 13.30 4.11
N GLY A 143 -9.03 12.44 5.09
CA GLY A 143 -9.60 11.13 4.85
C GLY A 143 -11.10 11.24 4.56
N GLU A 144 -11.51 10.78 3.38
CA GLU A 144 -12.91 10.79 2.96
C GLU A 144 -13.59 9.43 3.25
N PRO A 145 -14.84 9.40 3.75
CA PRO A 145 -15.58 8.15 3.87
C PRO A 145 -15.68 7.42 2.52
N TYR A 146 -15.25 6.15 2.50
CA TYR A 146 -15.30 5.35 1.27
C TYR A 146 -16.70 4.77 1.06
N ALA A 147 -17.36 5.21 -0.01
CA ALA A 147 -18.66 4.68 -0.41
C ALA A 147 -18.47 3.37 -1.20
N ILE A 148 -19.16 2.31 -0.76
CA ILE A 148 -19.21 1.05 -1.49
C ILE A 148 -20.33 1.14 -2.51
N ASP A 149 -20.06 0.72 -3.74
CA ASP A 149 -21.10 0.57 -4.75
C ASP A 149 -22.07 -0.55 -4.33
N PRO A 150 -23.39 -0.29 -4.23
CA PRO A 150 -24.37 -1.29 -3.80
C PRO A 150 -24.34 -2.60 -4.59
N ARG A 151 -23.93 -2.56 -5.87
CA ARG A 151 -23.79 -3.75 -6.72
C ARG A 151 -22.77 -4.77 -6.21
N LEU A 152 -21.89 -4.38 -5.28
CA LEU A 152 -20.92 -5.29 -4.66
C LEU A 152 -21.47 -6.01 -3.42
N THR A 153 -22.55 -5.50 -2.83
CA THR A 153 -23.12 -6.02 -1.58
C THR A 153 -24.55 -6.54 -1.73
N GLU A 154 -25.26 -6.11 -2.77
CA GLU A 154 -26.65 -6.45 -3.04
C GLU A 154 -26.71 -7.20 -4.37
N TRP A 155 -26.63 -8.54 -4.29
CA TRP A 155 -26.81 -9.42 -5.44
C TRP A 155 -28.31 -9.75 -5.53
N THR A 156 -28.99 -9.22 -6.54
CA THR A 156 -30.39 -9.58 -6.89
C THR A 156 -30.45 -10.86 -7.69
#